data_AF-A0A8J6MQQ9-F1
#
_entry.id   AF-A0A8J6MQQ9-F1
#
_cell.length_a   1.000
_cell.length_b   1.000
_cell.length_c   1.000
_cell.angle_alpha   90.00
_cell.angle_beta   90.00
_cell.angle_gamma   90.00
#
_symmetry.space_group_name_H-M   'P 1'
#
loop_
_entity.id
_entity.type
_entity.pdbx_description
1 polymer ?
#
loop_
_entity_poly.entity_id
_entity_poly.type
_entity_poly.pdbx_seq_one_letter_code
_entity_poly.pdbx_strand_id
1 'polypeptide(L)'
;MTFTDYTGLGLSVPAAQYFQYRVFMESDEYNLQCTYASAAANCSPELKTVALGTPLHYPANNPPITTALATAVSYYNVATFAETGSSVCADTAKYALSRDNASWYYWNGSAWTTSNGTYTQAATAALISSNAATFRPQVGSGTLYVRTFLHSNGVNNCTIDDVTVTGNQGP
;
A
#
# COMPACT_ATOMS: atom_id res chain seq x y z
N MET A 1 20.54 -12.60 9.84
CA MET A 1 21.22 -11.30 9.66
C MET A 1 20.17 -10.23 9.57
N THR A 2 20.20 -9.27 10.48
CA THR A 2 19.38 -8.05 10.41
C THR A 2 20.29 -6.91 9.95
N PHE A 3 19.78 -5.96 9.17
CA PHE A 3 20.60 -4.84 8.66
C PHE A 3 21.18 -3.94 9.76
N THR A 4 20.78 -4.13 11.01
CA THR A 4 21.35 -3.51 12.22
C THR A 4 22.87 -3.66 12.30
N ASP A 5 23.41 -4.76 11.80
CA ASP A 5 24.84 -5.08 11.84
C ASP A 5 25.70 -4.14 10.97
N TYR A 6 25.09 -3.35 10.06
CA TYR A 6 25.79 -2.47 9.11
C TYR A 6 25.65 -0.97 9.44
N THR A 7 24.94 -0.63 10.52
CA THR A 7 24.70 0.77 10.94
C THR A 7 25.98 1.49 11.36
N GLY A 8 26.98 0.77 11.88
CA GLY A 8 28.30 1.31 12.24
C GLY A 8 29.23 1.58 11.04
N LEU A 9 28.86 1.19 9.83
CA LEU A 9 29.68 1.34 8.61
C LEU A 9 29.22 2.49 7.70
N GLY A 10 28.29 3.34 8.16
CA GLY A 10 27.77 4.46 7.37
C GLY A 10 26.87 4.04 6.19
N LEU A 11 26.45 2.77 6.15
CA LEU A 11 25.55 2.26 5.12
C LEU A 11 24.10 2.61 5.50
N SER A 12 23.61 3.77 5.06
CA SER A 12 22.18 4.11 5.15
C SER A 12 21.46 3.64 3.89
N VAL A 13 20.47 2.76 4.02
CA VAL A 13 19.61 2.36 2.90
C VAL A 13 18.42 3.34 2.81
N PRO A 14 18.29 4.15 1.75
CA PRO A 14 17.15 5.03 1.54
C PRO A 14 15.84 4.24 1.34
N ALA A 15 14.70 4.87 1.60
CA ALA A 15 13.39 4.28 1.33
C ALA A 15 13.22 4.00 -0.19
N ALA A 16 12.59 2.86 -0.52
CA ALA A 16 12.28 2.36 -1.87
C ALA A 16 13.44 1.73 -2.68
N GLN A 17 14.26 0.88 -2.07
CA GLN A 17 15.29 0.10 -2.80
C GLN A 17 15.00 -1.40 -2.83
N TYR A 18 15.24 -2.00 -4.00
CA TYR A 18 15.27 -3.45 -4.21
C TYR A 18 16.57 -4.04 -3.68
N PHE A 19 16.49 -5.22 -3.07
CA PHE A 19 17.68 -5.99 -2.71
C PHE A 19 18.16 -6.77 -3.93
N GLN A 20 19.37 -6.46 -4.40
CA GLN A 20 20.04 -7.24 -5.44
C GLN A 20 21.16 -8.07 -4.79
N TYR A 21 21.14 -9.37 -5.01
CA TYR A 21 22.27 -10.24 -4.68
C TYR A 21 22.88 -10.81 -5.96
N ARG A 22 24.19 -11.00 -5.92
CA ARG A 22 24.95 -11.67 -6.97
C ARG A 22 25.83 -12.69 -6.29
N VAL A 23 25.73 -13.96 -6.72
CA VAL A 23 26.58 -15.03 -6.21
C VAL A 23 27.45 -15.51 -7.35
N PHE A 24 28.76 -15.56 -7.11
CA PHE A 24 29.71 -16.27 -7.95
C PHE A 24 30.09 -17.55 -7.21
N MET A 25 29.84 -18.69 -7.84
CA MET A 25 30.17 -20.01 -7.31
C MET A 25 31.09 -20.68 -8.33
N GLU A 26 32.28 -21.05 -7.89
CA GLU A 26 33.27 -21.74 -8.71
C GLU A 26 33.68 -23.04 -8.01
N SER A 27 33.98 -24.07 -8.80
CA SER A 27 34.56 -25.33 -8.34
C SER A 27 35.60 -25.78 -9.35
N ASP A 28 36.79 -26.10 -8.88
CA ASP A 28 37.89 -26.70 -9.64
C ASP A 28 37.83 -28.22 -9.50
N GLU A 29 36.82 -28.87 -10.09
CA GLU A 29 36.76 -30.32 -10.08
C GLU A 29 37.54 -30.92 -11.27
N TYR A 30 38.46 -31.85 -10.97
CA TYR A 30 39.37 -32.45 -11.94
C TYR A 30 39.25 -33.99 -12.03
N ASN A 31 38.56 -34.67 -11.10
CA ASN A 31 38.66 -36.13 -10.95
C ASN A 31 37.34 -36.93 -11.07
N LEU A 32 36.25 -36.31 -11.53
CA LEU A 32 34.93 -36.94 -11.81
C LEU A 32 34.30 -37.63 -10.58
N GLN A 33 34.68 -37.27 -9.35
CA GLN A 33 34.13 -37.90 -8.13
C GLN A 33 32.71 -37.43 -7.76
N CYS A 34 32.12 -36.56 -8.57
CA CYS A 34 30.92 -35.84 -8.23
C CYS A 34 29.71 -36.47 -8.88
N THR A 35 28.84 -37.03 -8.05
CA THR A 35 27.54 -37.55 -8.46
C THR A 35 26.48 -36.52 -8.09
N TYR A 36 25.43 -36.34 -8.89
CA TYR A 36 24.35 -35.39 -8.58
C TYR A 36 23.07 -36.20 -8.33
N ALA A 37 23.00 -36.85 -7.17
CA ALA A 37 21.84 -37.58 -6.66
C ALA A 37 21.95 -37.72 -5.13
N SER A 38 20.90 -38.21 -4.49
CA SER A 38 20.67 -38.25 -3.03
C SER A 38 21.72 -38.97 -2.15
N ALA A 39 22.82 -39.47 -2.73
CA ALA A 39 23.92 -40.13 -2.02
C ALA A 39 25.31 -39.49 -2.30
N ALA A 40 25.36 -38.31 -2.92
CA ALA A 40 26.60 -37.70 -3.39
C ALA A 40 27.34 -36.83 -2.36
N ALA A 41 28.67 -36.84 -2.43
CA ALA A 41 29.51 -35.82 -1.79
C ALA A 41 29.46 -34.53 -2.62
N ASN A 42 29.10 -33.41 -2.00
CA ASN A 42 28.99 -32.11 -2.67
C ASN A 42 30.39 -31.63 -3.09
N CYS A 43 30.63 -31.50 -4.40
CA CYS A 43 31.92 -31.04 -4.94
C CYS A 43 31.88 -29.62 -5.53
N SER A 44 30.70 -29.01 -5.61
CA SER A 44 30.54 -27.62 -6.06
C SER A 44 29.78 -26.84 -4.98
N PRO A 45 30.03 -25.52 -4.86
CA PRO A 45 29.25 -24.69 -3.97
C PRO A 45 27.79 -24.68 -4.44
N GLU A 46 26.87 -25.00 -3.54
CA GLU A 46 25.43 -24.94 -3.80
C GLU A 46 24.79 -23.84 -2.94
N LEU A 47 24.07 -22.93 -3.60
CA LEU A 47 23.20 -21.98 -2.92
C LEU A 47 21.88 -22.65 -2.58
N LYS A 48 21.74 -23.14 -1.35
CA LYS A 48 20.52 -23.84 -0.92
C LYS A 48 19.33 -22.93 -0.67
N THR A 49 19.57 -21.75 -0.09
CA THR A 49 18.52 -20.81 0.26
C THR A 49 19.03 -19.38 0.25
N VAL A 50 18.25 -18.47 -0.31
CA VAL A 50 18.38 -17.02 -0.10
C VAL A 50 17.13 -16.55 0.63
N ALA A 51 17.29 -16.04 1.84
CA ALA A 51 16.19 -15.51 2.64
C ALA A 51 16.45 -14.03 2.92
N LEU A 52 15.53 -13.17 2.50
CA LEU A 52 15.57 -11.73 2.74
C LEU A 52 15.00 -11.41 4.12
N GLY A 53 15.76 -11.66 5.20
CA GLY A 53 15.38 -11.22 6.55
C GLY A 53 13.92 -11.49 6.95
N THR A 54 13.33 -10.61 7.76
CA THR A 54 11.94 -10.72 8.22
C THR A 54 10.94 -10.79 7.05
N PRO A 55 9.82 -11.51 7.19
CA PRO A 55 8.80 -11.61 6.12
C PRO A 55 8.05 -10.30 5.85
N LEU A 56 8.34 -9.24 6.62
CA LEU A 56 7.73 -7.92 6.48
C LEU A 56 8.52 -7.08 5.48
N HIS A 57 8.04 -7.00 4.25
CA HIS A 57 8.61 -6.26 3.13
C HIS A 57 7.86 -4.96 2.83
N TYR A 58 6.64 -4.79 3.35
CA TYR A 58 5.79 -3.62 3.08
C TYR A 58 5.52 -2.80 4.37
N PRO A 59 5.39 -1.45 4.27
CA PRO A 59 5.01 -0.64 5.41
C PRO A 59 3.60 -0.96 5.92
N ALA A 60 3.47 -1.22 7.22
CA ALA A 60 2.20 -1.47 7.90
C ALA A 60 1.66 -0.25 8.67
N ASN A 61 2.28 0.92 8.48
CA ASN A 61 1.97 2.17 9.19
C ASN A 61 0.82 2.99 8.55
N ASN A 62 0.26 2.52 7.42
CA ASN A 62 -0.92 3.08 6.74
C ASN A 62 -0.81 4.60 6.45
N PRO A 63 0.23 5.05 5.73
CA PRO A 63 0.39 6.46 5.43
C PRO A 63 -0.79 6.95 4.56
N PRO A 64 -1.37 8.12 4.86
CA PRO A 64 -2.41 8.69 4.03
C PRO A 64 -1.82 9.21 2.71
N ILE A 65 -2.47 8.87 1.60
CA ILE A 65 -2.24 9.46 0.28
C ILE A 65 -3.41 10.38 -0.01
N THR A 66 -3.17 11.66 -0.25
CA THR A 66 -4.24 12.63 -0.52
C THR A 66 -4.19 13.07 -1.97
N THR A 67 -5.36 13.25 -2.60
CA THR A 67 -5.48 13.84 -3.93
C THR A 67 -4.76 15.19 -4.00
N ALA A 68 -3.95 15.39 -5.04
CA ALA A 68 -3.31 16.68 -5.28
C ALA A 68 -4.37 17.76 -5.56
N LEU A 69 -4.09 19.01 -5.21
CA LEU A 69 -4.99 20.14 -5.47
C LEU A 69 -5.38 20.26 -6.96
N ALA A 70 -4.50 19.83 -7.89
CA ALA A 70 -4.74 19.85 -9.33
C ALA A 70 -5.78 18.82 -9.82
N THR A 71 -6.09 17.79 -9.03
CA THR A 71 -7.12 16.78 -9.33
C THR A 71 -8.38 16.98 -8.50
N ALA A 72 -8.47 18.09 -7.76
CA ALA A 72 -9.61 18.42 -6.93
C ALA A 72 -10.72 19.01 -7.79
N VAL A 73 -11.95 18.53 -7.59
CA VAL A 73 -13.07 18.82 -8.48
C VAL A 73 -14.22 19.44 -7.70
N SER A 74 -14.75 20.56 -8.18
CA SER A 74 -15.94 21.19 -7.59
C SER A 74 -17.14 20.24 -7.66
N TYR A 75 -17.78 19.93 -6.54
CA TYR A 75 -18.92 19.02 -6.53
C TYR A 75 -20.16 19.68 -5.94
N TYR A 76 -21.30 19.39 -6.55
CA TYR A 76 -22.60 19.61 -5.95
C TYR A 76 -23.00 18.39 -5.13
N ASN A 77 -22.93 17.19 -5.71
CA ASN A 77 -23.18 15.93 -5.01
C ASN A 77 -22.17 14.86 -5.42
N VAL A 78 -22.01 13.85 -4.56
CA VAL A 78 -21.32 12.61 -4.87
C VAL A 78 -22.39 11.55 -5.17
N ALA A 79 -22.26 10.86 -6.29
CA ALA A 79 -23.19 9.82 -6.72
C ALA A 79 -22.61 8.42 -6.49
N THR A 80 -21.40 8.17 -7.00
CA THR A 80 -20.71 6.89 -6.79
C THR A 80 -19.26 7.12 -6.42
N PHE A 81 -18.71 6.13 -5.73
CA PHE A 81 -17.29 6.03 -5.42
C PHE A 81 -16.82 4.62 -5.77
N ALA A 82 -15.72 4.53 -6.50
CA ALA A 82 -15.13 3.27 -6.91
C ALA A 82 -13.60 3.34 -6.86
N GLU A 83 -12.99 2.20 -6.59
CA GLU A 83 -11.55 1.99 -6.70
C GLU A 83 -11.29 0.86 -7.68
N THR A 84 -10.15 0.91 -8.35
CA THR A 84 -9.58 -0.24 -9.06
C THR A 84 -8.16 -0.44 -8.57
N GLY A 85 -7.74 -1.70 -8.46
CA GLY A 85 -6.41 -2.05 -7.99
C GLY A 85 -6.03 -3.44 -8.43
N SER A 86 -4.75 -3.60 -8.75
CA SER A 86 -4.14 -4.84 -9.21
C SER A 86 -3.81 -5.82 -8.08
N SER A 87 -3.75 -5.37 -6.82
CA SER A 87 -3.51 -6.23 -5.64
C SER A 87 -4.47 -5.94 -4.50
N VAL A 88 -5.04 -7.01 -3.93
CA VAL A 88 -6.00 -6.91 -2.81
C VAL A 88 -5.22 -6.58 -1.54
N CYS A 89 -5.38 -5.36 -1.04
CA CYS A 89 -4.90 -4.98 0.29
C CYS A 89 -5.42 -5.96 1.33
N ALA A 90 -4.56 -6.42 2.26
CA ALA A 90 -4.89 -7.47 3.21
C ALA A 90 -6.20 -7.20 3.99
N ASP A 91 -6.50 -5.93 4.27
CA ASP A 91 -7.74 -5.48 4.91
C ASP A 91 -8.56 -4.47 4.08
N THR A 92 -8.39 -4.46 2.74
CA THR A 92 -8.99 -3.49 1.81
C THR A 92 -8.42 -2.06 1.96
N ALA A 93 -8.47 -1.23 0.92
CA ALA A 93 -8.17 0.19 1.06
C ALA A 93 -9.34 0.92 1.72
N LYS A 94 -9.03 2.01 2.44
CA LYS A 94 -10.06 2.88 3.04
C LYS A 94 -9.82 4.33 2.68
N TYR A 95 -10.88 5.12 2.79
CA TYR A 95 -10.89 6.50 2.33
C TYR A 95 -11.58 7.43 3.31
N ALA A 96 -11.18 8.69 3.25
CA ALA A 96 -11.88 9.82 3.84
C ALA A 96 -12.09 10.89 2.75
N LEU A 97 -13.23 11.58 2.82
CA LEU A 97 -13.59 12.66 1.90
C LEU A 97 -13.45 14.01 2.60
N SER A 98 -13.12 15.05 1.84
CA SER A 98 -13.10 16.43 2.34
C SER A 98 -13.68 17.38 1.31
N ARG A 99 -14.28 18.48 1.78
CA ARG A 99 -14.82 19.56 0.95
C ARG A 99 -13.90 20.78 0.83
N ASP A 100 -12.84 20.81 1.64
CA ASP A 100 -11.98 21.98 1.91
C ASP A 100 -10.49 21.62 2.07
N ASN A 101 -10.13 20.33 1.94
CA ASN A 101 -8.79 19.78 2.18
C ASN A 101 -8.28 19.95 3.63
N ALA A 102 -9.13 20.39 4.56
CA ALA A 102 -8.79 20.63 5.96
C ALA A 102 -9.58 19.71 6.90
N SER A 103 -10.89 19.62 6.68
CA SER A 103 -11.84 18.81 7.44
C SER A 103 -12.12 17.52 6.68
N TRP A 104 -11.74 16.39 7.28
CA TRP A 104 -11.87 15.05 6.68
C TRP A 104 -13.02 14.30 7.31
N TYR A 105 -13.78 13.57 6.51
CA TYR A 105 -14.97 12.85 6.93
C TYR A 105 -14.96 11.42 6.41
N TYR A 106 -15.48 10.51 7.21
CA TYR A 106 -15.71 9.12 6.83
C TYR A 106 -17.12 8.69 7.26
N TRP A 107 -17.66 7.69 6.59
CA TRP A 107 -18.92 7.08 7.02
C TRP A 107 -18.65 6.12 8.18
N ASN A 108 -19.20 6.41 9.36
CA ASN A 108 -18.99 5.58 10.56
C ASN A 108 -20.00 4.41 10.69
N GLY A 109 -20.86 4.21 9.70
CA GLY A 109 -21.98 3.26 9.75
C GLY A 109 -23.35 3.92 9.97
N SER A 110 -23.39 5.18 10.41
CA SER A 110 -24.63 5.91 10.71
C SER A 110 -24.66 7.34 10.16
N ALA A 111 -23.51 8.03 10.14
CA ALA A 111 -23.38 9.40 9.66
C ALA A 111 -21.96 9.69 9.18
N TRP A 112 -21.82 10.77 8.39
CA TRP A 112 -20.52 11.35 8.05
C TRP A 112 -19.92 12.02 9.29
N THR A 113 -18.83 11.45 9.78
CA THR A 113 -18.15 11.91 11.01
C THR A 113 -16.73 12.34 10.69
N THR A 114 -16.20 13.29 11.46
CA THR A 114 -14.83 13.77 11.30
C THR A 114 -13.82 12.64 11.50
N SER A 115 -12.87 12.53 10.60
CA SER A 115 -11.74 11.61 10.65
C SER A 115 -10.54 12.30 11.32
N ASN A 116 -9.85 11.57 12.20
CA ASN A 116 -8.55 11.96 12.76
C ASN A 116 -7.38 11.66 11.81
N GLY A 117 -7.65 11.25 10.57
CA GLY A 117 -6.61 10.94 9.59
C GLY A 117 -5.94 9.58 9.80
N THR A 118 -6.63 8.61 10.40
CA THR A 118 -6.14 7.23 10.57
C THR A 118 -6.99 6.22 9.80
N TYR A 119 -6.40 5.05 9.53
CA TYR A 119 -7.08 3.93 8.87
C TYR A 119 -8.36 3.46 9.60
N THR A 120 -8.40 3.59 10.94
CA THR A 120 -9.56 3.22 11.76
C THR A 120 -10.74 4.19 11.63
N GLN A 121 -10.46 5.44 11.24
CA GLN A 121 -11.47 6.47 11.00
C GLN A 121 -11.55 6.80 9.51
N ALA A 122 -11.66 5.74 8.71
CA ALA A 122 -11.83 5.78 7.27
C ALA A 122 -12.85 4.69 6.88
N ALA A 123 -13.44 4.81 5.70
CA ALA A 123 -14.48 3.91 5.20
C ALA A 123 -14.06 3.23 3.90
N THR A 124 -14.54 2.02 3.63
CA THR A 124 -14.28 1.32 2.37
C THR A 124 -14.97 2.04 1.20
N ALA A 125 -14.49 1.84 -0.03
CA ALA A 125 -15.14 2.39 -1.23
C ALA A 125 -16.62 2.00 -1.31
N ALA A 126 -16.97 0.75 -0.98
CA ALA A 126 -18.35 0.28 -0.95
C ALA A 126 -19.22 1.09 0.02
N LEU A 127 -18.76 1.31 1.26
CA LEU A 127 -19.49 2.09 2.25
C LEU A 127 -19.67 3.55 1.82
N ILE A 128 -18.64 4.15 1.24
CA ILE A 128 -18.72 5.51 0.71
C ILE A 128 -19.71 5.57 -0.44
N SER A 129 -19.63 4.64 -1.39
CA SER A 129 -20.51 4.59 -2.55
C SER A 129 -21.98 4.44 -2.15
N SER A 130 -22.28 3.54 -1.21
CA SER A 130 -23.65 3.35 -0.70
C SER A 130 -24.21 4.57 0.03
N ASN A 131 -23.37 5.45 0.57
CA ASN A 131 -23.77 6.63 1.35
C ASN A 131 -23.39 7.96 0.68
N ALA A 132 -22.93 7.93 -0.57
CA ALA A 132 -22.38 9.09 -1.28
C ALA A 132 -23.40 10.24 -1.38
N ALA A 133 -24.67 9.89 -1.65
CA ALA A 133 -25.76 10.86 -1.78
C ALA A 133 -26.04 11.64 -0.47
N THR A 134 -25.67 11.10 0.71
CA THR A 134 -25.89 11.75 2.01
C THR A 134 -24.73 12.67 2.41
N PHE A 135 -23.61 12.64 1.67
CA PHE A 135 -22.44 13.46 1.97
C PHE A 135 -22.77 14.95 1.91
N ARG A 136 -23.37 15.43 0.81
CA ARG A 136 -23.72 16.85 0.65
C ARG A 136 -24.72 17.34 1.71
N PRO A 137 -25.86 16.66 1.97
CA PRO A 137 -26.77 17.10 3.02
C PRO A 137 -26.15 17.23 4.42
N GLN A 138 -25.11 16.45 4.74
CA GLN A 138 -24.48 16.46 6.07
C GLN A 138 -23.24 17.34 6.16
N VAL A 139 -22.42 17.36 5.11
CA VAL A 139 -21.09 18.01 5.10
C VAL A 139 -21.09 19.29 4.25
N GLY A 140 -22.00 19.40 3.29
CA GLY A 140 -22.10 20.52 2.34
C GLY A 140 -21.49 20.20 0.97
N SER A 141 -21.50 21.19 0.08
CA SER A 141 -20.81 21.18 -1.23
C SER A 141 -19.48 21.94 -1.15
N GLY A 142 -18.63 21.80 -2.15
CA GLY A 142 -17.32 22.45 -2.18
C GLY A 142 -16.43 21.84 -3.24
N THR A 143 -15.14 21.73 -2.93
CA THR A 143 -14.18 20.99 -3.77
C THR A 143 -13.95 19.64 -3.13
N LEU A 144 -14.15 18.56 -3.89
CA LEU A 144 -13.99 17.22 -3.37
C LEU A 144 -12.51 16.84 -3.35
N TYR A 145 -12.06 16.42 -2.18
CA TYR A 145 -10.75 15.81 -1.96
C TYR A 145 -10.93 14.40 -1.42
N VAL A 146 -10.06 13.49 -1.86
CA VAL A 146 -10.05 12.09 -1.41
C VAL A 146 -8.71 11.81 -0.74
N ARG A 147 -8.78 11.20 0.44
CA ARG A 147 -7.62 10.66 1.14
C ARG A 147 -7.76 9.16 1.20
N THR A 148 -6.76 8.46 0.70
CA THR A 148 -6.65 7.01 0.63
C THR A 148 -5.71 6.53 1.73
N PHE A 149 -6.08 5.43 2.38
CA PHE A 149 -5.29 4.72 3.35
C PHE A 149 -5.09 3.29 2.86
N LEU A 150 -3.86 2.98 2.50
CA LEU A 150 -3.44 1.64 2.10
C LEU A 150 -3.07 0.85 3.35
N HIS A 151 -3.57 -0.39 3.47
CA HIS A 151 -3.27 -1.28 4.58
C HIS A 151 -2.57 -2.54 4.11
N SER A 152 -1.37 -2.78 4.64
CA SER A 152 -0.61 -4.01 4.44
C SER A 152 -0.29 -4.64 5.79
N ASN A 153 -0.33 -5.97 5.84
CA ASN A 153 0.17 -6.77 6.96
C ASN A 153 1.70 -6.93 6.92
N GLY A 154 2.38 -6.19 6.03
CA GLY A 154 3.81 -6.25 5.78
C GLY A 154 4.25 -7.35 4.83
N VAL A 155 3.39 -8.34 4.50
CA VAL A 155 3.75 -9.47 3.64
C VAL A 155 3.29 -9.26 2.20
N ASN A 156 2.09 -8.72 2.01
CA ASN A 156 1.48 -8.51 0.70
C ASN A 156 1.57 -7.05 0.26
N ASN A 157 1.75 -6.83 -1.04
CA ASN A 157 1.59 -5.50 -1.63
C ASN A 157 0.13 -5.05 -1.54
N CYS A 158 -0.09 -3.74 -1.45
CA CYS A 158 -1.40 -3.10 -1.46
C CYS A 158 -1.31 -1.93 -2.43
N THR A 159 -1.97 -2.07 -3.59
CA THR A 159 -1.93 -1.08 -4.68
C THR A 159 -3.33 -0.68 -5.08
N ILE A 160 -3.46 0.61 -5.39
CA ILE A 160 -4.64 1.18 -6.04
C ILE A 160 -4.15 1.79 -7.35
N ASP A 161 -4.79 1.39 -8.45
CA ASP A 161 -4.45 1.86 -9.78
C ASP A 161 -5.28 3.11 -10.12
N ASP A 162 -6.56 3.15 -9.71
CA ASP A 162 -7.43 4.31 -9.91
C ASP A 162 -8.46 4.47 -8.79
N VAL A 163 -8.85 5.72 -8.53
CA VAL A 163 -10.00 6.07 -7.69
C VAL A 163 -10.91 6.98 -8.51
N THR A 164 -12.10 6.49 -8.81
CA THR A 164 -13.11 7.23 -9.58
C THR A 164 -14.23 7.69 -8.67
N VAL A 165 -14.55 8.98 -8.74
CA VAL A 165 -15.73 9.56 -8.09
C VAL A 165 -16.62 10.19 -9.15
N THR A 166 -17.91 9.85 -9.15
CA THR A 166 -18.89 10.46 -10.07
C THR A 166 -19.91 11.29 -9.30
N GLY A 167 -20.49 12.27 -9.96
CA GLY A 167 -21.50 13.15 -9.39
C GLY A 167 -21.72 14.37 -10.28
N ASN A 168 -22.61 15.27 -9.83
CA ASN A 168 -22.80 16.54 -10.54
C ASN A 168 -21.78 17.56 -10.06
N GLN A 169 -21.18 18.23 -11.03
CA GLN A 169 -20.36 19.42 -10.79
C GLN A 169 -21.25 20.54 -10.27
N GLY A 170 -20.73 21.32 -9.31
CA GLY A 170 -21.38 22.57 -8.93
C GLY A 170 -21.37 23.56 -10.10
N PRO A 171 -22.34 24.49 -10.17
CA PRO A 171 -22.24 25.65 -11.06
C PRO A 171 -21.04 26.53 -10.71
#